data_AF-A0A7G8J7Z9-F1
#
_entry.id   AF-A0A7G8J7Z9-F1
#
_cell.length_a   1.000
_cell.length_b   1.000
_cell.length_c   1.000
_cell.angle_alpha   90.00
_cell.angle_beta   90.00
_cell.angle_gamma   90.00
#
_symmetry.space_group_name_H-M   'P 1'
#
loop_
_entity.id
_entity.type
_entity.pdbx_description
1 polymer ?
#
loop_
_entity_poly.entity_id
_entity_poly.type
_entity_poly.pdbx_seq_one_letter_code
_entity_poly.pdbx_strand_id
1 'polypeptide(L)'
;MTASKITDVPTIPTLPDREELIRRLLSDQPLLADTPDHLLQIVNVLDSYGIVLDAYSRNLVNQGETQLLNPFPVMRFFHEGFSVERLWQHLRGDRINFEYAEYCQKAMFWHGTGGMDAYFDSEPFLETCQKIIALRSRRDPLLALVHRLYPGFAPEAIRSMATIYALGLFWRVMSDLFLDLSRKYRNGEIVSVNDAVHHIRDGLVAAAGDPMTYKVTVGNEEVWVLPPEAGLTFLVDVAVPYVEAVFFRGMPFLGTVSYNAQARQISADIGDFKYGALYADPIPSMGAGIPPSLCMQDMYRNLPEELRDWYMSHGRGMHDVHVQICISFQKSMFCVTNGAISGTMPHPLDTTDADQQQANRAYAESWSERLMGCQRGALL
;
A
#
# COMPACT_ATOMS: atom_id res chain seq x y z
N MET A 1 -7.14 37.70 -48.74
CA MET A 1 -5.91 37.07 -48.23
C MET A 1 -6.02 37.02 -46.72
N THR A 2 -6.54 35.91 -46.19
CA THR A 2 -6.68 35.65 -44.76
C THR A 2 -5.36 35.08 -44.24
N ALA A 3 -4.68 35.84 -43.39
CA ALA A 3 -3.49 35.37 -42.69
C ALA A 3 -3.93 34.42 -41.58
N SER A 4 -3.85 33.11 -41.85
CA SER A 4 -3.97 32.07 -40.84
C SER A 4 -2.78 32.16 -39.90
N LYS A 5 -3.00 32.58 -38.65
CA LYS A 5 -1.99 32.48 -37.59
C LYS A 5 -1.80 31.00 -37.26
N ILE A 6 -0.73 30.41 -37.79
CA ILE A 6 -0.17 29.15 -37.31
C ILE A 6 0.80 29.52 -36.19
N THR A 7 0.34 29.46 -34.94
CA THR A 7 1.21 29.41 -33.76
C THR A 7 0.47 28.73 -32.62
N ASP A 8 0.20 27.43 -32.76
CA ASP A 8 0.13 26.54 -31.59
C ASP A 8 1.32 25.60 -31.73
N VAL A 9 2.46 26.04 -31.16
CA VAL A 9 3.55 25.14 -30.86
C VAL A 9 3.04 24.31 -29.68
N PRO A 10 2.93 22.97 -29.78
CA PRO A 10 2.55 22.17 -28.62
C PRO A 10 3.59 22.39 -27.52
N THR A 11 3.17 23.09 -26.47
CA THR A 11 3.96 23.29 -25.26
C THR A 11 4.25 21.93 -24.67
N ILE A 12 5.54 21.56 -24.63
CA ILE A 12 6.00 20.33 -23.99
C ILE A 12 5.49 20.36 -22.54
N PRO A 13 4.76 19.32 -22.07
CA PRO A 13 4.30 19.27 -20.69
C PRO A 13 5.49 19.40 -19.73
N THR A 14 5.49 20.46 -18.91
CA THR A 14 6.54 20.69 -17.92
C THR A 14 6.18 19.99 -16.61
N LEU A 15 7.12 19.23 -16.06
CA LEU A 15 6.94 18.58 -14.76
C LEU A 15 6.60 19.63 -13.68
N PRO A 16 5.59 19.39 -12.83
CA PRO A 16 5.21 20.34 -11.79
C PRO A 16 6.39 20.54 -10.83
N ASP A 17 6.80 21.80 -10.63
CA ASP A 17 7.82 22.14 -9.65
C ASP A 17 7.25 22.14 -8.21
N ARG A 18 8.12 22.41 -7.23
CA ARG A 18 7.73 22.37 -5.82
C ARG A 18 6.61 23.37 -5.51
N GLU A 19 6.65 24.58 -6.08
CA GLU A 19 5.65 25.61 -5.79
C GLU A 19 4.31 25.24 -6.40
N GLU A 20 4.31 24.65 -7.59
CA GLU A 20 3.10 24.11 -8.23
C GLU A 20 2.48 22.97 -7.42
N LEU A 21 3.28 22.06 -6.84
CA LEU A 21 2.77 21.03 -5.93
C LEU A 21 2.14 21.63 -4.66
N ILE A 22 2.82 22.59 -4.03
CA ILE A 22 2.29 23.32 -2.85
C ILE A 22 0.97 24.01 -3.22
N ARG A 23 0.94 24.71 -4.35
CA ARG A 23 -0.24 25.40 -4.83
C ARG A 23 -1.41 24.43 -5.03
N ARG A 24 -1.18 23.27 -5.65
CA ARG A 24 -2.23 22.24 -5.84
C ARG A 24 -2.79 21.76 -4.51
N LEU A 25 -1.91 21.39 -3.57
CA LEU A 25 -2.31 20.92 -2.23
C LEU A 25 -3.11 21.97 -1.45
N LEU A 26 -2.74 23.25 -1.54
CA LEU A 26 -3.42 24.34 -0.83
C LEU A 26 -4.69 24.84 -1.53
N SER A 27 -4.92 24.47 -2.80
CA SER A 27 -6.08 24.92 -3.59
C SER A 27 -7.10 23.82 -3.84
N ASP A 28 -7.00 22.70 -3.11
CA ASP A 28 -7.85 21.50 -3.30
C ASP A 28 -7.87 21.02 -4.76
N GLN A 29 -6.72 21.16 -5.45
CA GLN A 29 -6.52 20.64 -6.80
C GLN A 29 -5.80 19.30 -6.73
N PRO A 30 -6.16 18.33 -7.60
CA PRO A 30 -5.48 17.05 -7.61
C PRO A 30 -4.01 17.21 -8.00
N LEU A 31 -3.13 16.41 -7.38
CA LEU A 31 -1.72 16.33 -7.78
C LEU A 31 -1.58 15.88 -9.23
N LEU A 32 -2.38 14.90 -9.64
CA LEU A 32 -2.48 14.39 -11.00
C LEU A 32 -3.32 15.34 -11.86
N ALA A 33 -2.90 15.60 -13.11
CA ALA A 33 -3.68 16.42 -14.03
C ALA A 33 -5.09 15.85 -14.23
N ASP A 34 -6.10 16.73 -14.16
CA ASP A 34 -7.50 16.33 -14.25
C ASP A 34 -7.93 16.18 -15.72
N THR A 35 -7.77 14.98 -16.27
CA THR A 35 -8.14 14.64 -17.65
C THR A 35 -9.02 13.39 -17.69
N PRO A 36 -9.88 13.24 -18.72
CA PRO A 36 -10.68 12.02 -18.87
C PRO A 36 -9.83 10.74 -18.94
N ASP A 37 -8.68 10.79 -19.60
CA ASP A 37 -7.75 9.64 -19.71
C ASP A 37 -7.15 9.28 -18.35
N HIS A 38 -6.83 10.26 -17.51
CA HIS A 38 -6.35 10.01 -16.16
C HIS A 38 -7.42 9.44 -15.28
N LEU A 39 -8.63 9.99 -15.33
CA LEU A 39 -9.75 9.47 -14.58
C LEU A 39 -10.03 8.01 -14.94
N LEU A 40 -10.10 7.70 -16.23
CA LEU A 40 -10.29 6.33 -16.74
C LEU A 40 -9.20 5.38 -16.21
N GLN A 41 -7.93 5.79 -16.31
CA GLN A 41 -6.80 4.99 -15.82
C GLN A 41 -6.86 4.74 -14.31
N ILE A 42 -7.03 5.79 -13.50
CA ILE A 42 -6.97 5.65 -12.04
C ILE A 42 -8.16 4.85 -11.52
N VAL A 43 -9.37 5.05 -12.03
CA VAL A 43 -10.54 4.32 -11.53
C VAL A 43 -10.45 2.85 -11.90
N ASN A 44 -10.16 2.54 -13.16
CA ASN A 44 -10.14 1.16 -13.62
C ASN A 44 -8.94 0.36 -13.06
N VAL A 45 -7.76 0.99 -12.88
CA VAL A 45 -6.65 0.29 -12.25
C VAL A 45 -6.92 0.04 -10.76
N LEU A 46 -7.62 0.97 -10.08
CA LEU A 46 -8.05 0.76 -8.70
C LEU A 46 -9.17 -0.28 -8.58
N ASP A 47 -10.04 -0.45 -9.58
CA ASP A 47 -11.01 -1.56 -9.62
C ASP A 47 -10.28 -2.91 -9.62
N SER A 48 -9.32 -3.05 -10.55
CA SER A 48 -8.46 -4.24 -10.63
C SER A 48 -7.69 -4.48 -9.34
N TYR A 49 -7.08 -3.43 -8.80
CA TYR A 49 -6.31 -3.51 -7.57
C TYR A 49 -7.19 -3.82 -6.35
N GLY A 50 -8.41 -3.30 -6.30
CA GLY A 50 -9.39 -3.59 -5.25
C GLY A 50 -9.70 -5.08 -5.17
N ILE A 51 -9.90 -5.75 -6.31
CA ILE A 51 -10.09 -7.22 -6.37
C ILE A 51 -8.86 -7.96 -5.83
N VAL A 52 -7.65 -7.51 -6.20
CA VAL A 52 -6.40 -8.12 -5.74
C VAL A 52 -6.20 -7.88 -4.23
N LEU A 53 -6.50 -6.68 -3.73
CA LEU A 53 -6.42 -6.33 -2.32
C LEU A 53 -7.43 -7.11 -1.47
N ASP A 54 -8.64 -7.36 -1.98
CA ASP A 54 -9.61 -8.22 -1.31
C ASP A 54 -9.02 -9.62 -1.06
N ALA A 55 -8.43 -10.22 -2.10
CA ALA A 55 -7.80 -11.53 -1.99
C ALA A 55 -6.59 -11.51 -1.03
N TYR A 56 -5.73 -10.49 -1.14
CA TYR A 56 -4.60 -10.32 -0.22
C TYR A 56 -5.05 -10.15 1.23
N SER A 57 -6.06 -9.31 1.48
CA SER A 57 -6.64 -9.08 2.80
C SER A 57 -7.15 -10.37 3.42
N ARG A 58 -8.00 -11.12 2.70
CA ARG A 58 -8.54 -12.41 3.19
C ARG A 58 -7.43 -13.40 3.50
N ASN A 59 -6.39 -13.43 2.67
CA ASN A 59 -5.26 -14.31 2.92
C ASN A 59 -4.44 -13.89 4.15
N LEU A 60 -4.07 -12.62 4.28
CA LEU A 60 -3.26 -12.14 5.40
C LEU A 60 -3.98 -12.29 6.74
N VAL A 61 -5.28 -11.96 6.79
CA VAL A 61 -6.11 -12.17 7.99
C VAL A 61 -6.11 -13.65 8.38
N ASN A 62 -6.36 -14.55 7.42
CA ASN A 62 -6.32 -15.99 7.67
C ASN A 62 -4.93 -16.48 8.11
N GLN A 63 -3.85 -15.92 7.55
CA GLN A 63 -2.50 -16.24 7.98
C GLN A 63 -2.28 -15.83 9.45
N GLY A 64 -2.70 -14.62 9.81
CA GLY A 64 -2.71 -14.14 11.19
C GLY A 64 -3.43 -15.11 12.13
N GLU A 65 -4.63 -15.53 11.79
CA GLU A 65 -5.46 -16.37 12.66
C GLU A 65 -4.93 -17.80 12.79
N THR A 66 -4.35 -18.36 11.73
CA THR A 66 -4.11 -19.81 11.63
C THR A 66 -2.64 -20.22 11.63
N GLN A 67 -1.71 -19.32 11.27
CA GLN A 67 -0.30 -19.63 11.06
C GLN A 67 0.62 -19.15 12.18
N LEU A 68 0.07 -18.62 13.27
CA LEU A 68 0.85 -18.15 14.41
C LEU A 68 1.77 -19.26 14.97
N LEU A 69 3.08 -18.98 14.96
CA LEU A 69 4.13 -19.90 15.39
C LEU A 69 4.06 -21.28 14.69
N ASN A 70 3.56 -21.35 13.45
CA ASN A 70 3.60 -22.56 12.65
C ASN A 70 5.00 -22.72 12.01
N PRO A 71 5.79 -23.76 12.36
CA PRO A 71 7.12 -23.96 11.80
C PRO A 71 7.11 -24.34 10.31
N PHE A 72 6.01 -24.89 9.80
CA PHE A 72 5.89 -25.34 8.41
C PHE A 72 4.58 -24.85 7.77
N PRO A 73 4.50 -23.56 7.39
CA PRO A 73 3.30 -22.94 6.83
C PRO A 73 3.16 -23.26 5.33
N VAL A 74 3.11 -24.56 4.98
CA VAL A 74 3.04 -25.06 3.59
C VAL A 74 1.72 -24.65 2.93
N MET A 75 0.63 -24.60 3.70
CA MET A 75 -0.71 -24.31 3.19
C MET A 75 -1.18 -22.86 3.43
N ARG A 76 -0.26 -21.94 3.76
CA ARG A 76 -0.62 -20.55 4.16
C ARG A 76 -1.36 -19.74 3.09
N PHE A 77 -1.27 -20.13 1.83
CA PHE A 77 -2.01 -19.48 0.73
C PHE A 77 -3.38 -20.10 0.45
N PHE A 78 -3.74 -21.21 1.11
CA PHE A 78 -5.01 -21.93 0.92
C PHE A 78 -6.10 -21.47 1.91
N HIS A 79 -6.21 -20.15 2.10
CA HIS A 79 -7.18 -19.55 3.04
C HIS A 79 -8.65 -19.85 2.68
N GLU A 80 -8.95 -20.05 1.39
CA GLU A 80 -10.28 -20.47 0.94
C GLU A 80 -10.54 -21.98 1.09
N GLY A 81 -9.58 -22.74 1.63
CA GLY A 81 -9.64 -24.19 1.80
C GLY A 81 -8.86 -24.97 0.75
N PHE A 82 -8.53 -26.22 1.09
CA PHE A 82 -7.77 -27.13 0.24
C PHE A 82 -8.65 -27.86 -0.78
N SER A 83 -8.20 -27.93 -2.03
CA SER A 83 -8.70 -28.83 -3.05
C SER A 83 -7.57 -29.28 -3.98
N VAL A 84 -7.71 -30.42 -4.64
CA VAL A 84 -6.70 -30.92 -5.61
C VAL A 84 -6.55 -29.95 -6.79
N GLU A 85 -7.65 -29.32 -7.20
CA GLU A 85 -7.64 -28.29 -8.24
C GLU A 85 -6.81 -27.07 -7.83
N ARG A 86 -7.03 -26.52 -6.63
CA ARG A 86 -6.25 -25.39 -6.11
C ARG A 86 -4.79 -25.75 -5.91
N LEU A 87 -4.50 -26.98 -5.48
CA LEU A 87 -3.12 -27.46 -5.38
C LEU A 87 -2.45 -27.47 -6.75
N TRP A 88 -3.15 -27.95 -7.78
CA TRP A 88 -2.64 -27.95 -9.15
C TRP A 88 -2.42 -26.54 -9.70
N GLN A 89 -3.38 -25.63 -9.50
CA GLN A 89 -3.25 -24.21 -9.83
C GLN A 89 -2.04 -23.57 -9.13
N HIS A 90 -1.89 -23.83 -7.82
CA HIS A 90 -0.76 -23.35 -7.04
C HIS A 90 0.59 -23.85 -7.59
N LEU A 91 0.71 -25.15 -7.87
CA LEU A 91 1.94 -25.74 -8.42
C LEU A 91 2.29 -25.24 -9.82
N ARG A 92 1.28 -24.90 -10.63
CA ARG A 92 1.45 -24.29 -11.96
C ARG A 92 1.75 -22.80 -11.93
N GLY A 93 1.65 -22.14 -10.77
CA GLY A 93 1.75 -20.68 -10.65
C GLY A 93 0.52 -19.93 -11.16
N ASP A 94 -0.60 -20.63 -11.39
CA ASP A 94 -1.86 -20.05 -11.84
C ASP A 94 -2.73 -19.61 -10.66
N ARG A 95 -2.23 -18.64 -9.90
CA ARG A 95 -2.86 -18.10 -8.69
C ARG A 95 -2.41 -16.68 -8.42
N ILE A 96 -3.17 -15.96 -7.59
CA ILE A 96 -2.75 -14.70 -7.00
C ILE A 96 -1.39 -14.85 -6.28
N ASN A 97 -0.50 -13.88 -6.49
CA ASN A 97 0.86 -13.83 -5.98
C ASN A 97 0.90 -13.20 -4.58
N PHE A 98 0.35 -13.92 -3.58
CA PHE A 98 0.36 -13.53 -2.16
C PHE A 98 1.75 -13.22 -1.59
N GLU A 99 2.84 -13.62 -2.26
CA GLU A 99 4.20 -13.21 -1.93
C GLU A 99 4.39 -11.69 -1.94
N TYR A 100 3.68 -10.96 -2.81
CA TYR A 100 3.72 -9.50 -2.79
C TYR A 100 3.09 -8.93 -1.52
N ALA A 101 2.01 -9.57 -1.04
CA ALA A 101 1.39 -9.23 0.23
C ALA A 101 2.36 -9.37 1.42
N GLU A 102 3.05 -10.52 1.48
CA GLU A 102 4.10 -10.76 2.48
C GLU A 102 5.29 -9.80 2.32
N TYR A 103 5.64 -9.41 1.09
CA TYR A 103 6.68 -8.42 0.84
C TYR A 103 6.33 -7.04 1.42
N CYS A 104 5.10 -6.56 1.20
CA CYS A 104 4.61 -5.31 1.80
C CYS A 104 4.59 -5.40 3.33
N GLN A 105 4.15 -6.52 3.90
CA GLN A 105 4.21 -6.72 5.34
C GLN A 105 5.64 -6.64 5.88
N LYS A 106 6.60 -7.31 5.24
CA LYS A 106 8.00 -7.25 5.67
C LYS A 106 8.56 -5.84 5.57
N ALA A 107 8.12 -5.05 4.58
CA ALA A 107 8.53 -3.67 4.45
C ALA A 107 8.01 -2.84 5.63
N MET A 108 6.73 -2.98 5.99
CA MET A 108 6.18 -2.33 7.19
C MET A 108 6.91 -2.77 8.45
N PHE A 109 7.11 -4.06 8.62
CA PHE A 109 7.76 -4.62 9.80
C PHE A 109 9.18 -4.08 9.99
N TRP A 110 9.93 -3.91 8.90
CA TRP A 110 11.32 -3.45 8.95
C TRP A 110 11.46 -1.92 9.04
N HIS A 111 10.60 -1.17 8.35
CA HIS A 111 10.60 0.30 8.38
C HIS A 111 9.95 0.90 9.63
N GLY A 112 9.19 0.08 10.35
CA GLY A 112 8.39 0.46 11.50
C GLY A 112 6.90 0.54 11.16
N THR A 113 6.09 0.08 12.09
CA THR A 113 4.62 0.10 12.06
C THR A 113 4.03 1.27 12.86
N GLY A 114 4.84 2.24 13.26
CA GLY A 114 4.37 3.46 13.94
C GLY A 114 3.88 3.15 15.35
N GLY A 115 2.63 3.53 15.68
CA GLY A 115 2.08 3.34 17.02
C GLY A 115 1.95 1.88 17.44
N MET A 116 1.85 0.94 16.48
CA MET A 116 1.95 -0.49 16.76
C MET A 116 3.32 -0.91 17.31
N ASP A 117 4.43 -0.30 16.88
CA ASP A 117 5.76 -0.63 17.42
C ASP A 117 5.88 -0.23 18.89
N ALA A 118 5.34 0.94 19.25
CA ALA A 118 5.31 1.40 20.63
C ALA A 118 4.52 0.43 21.53
N TYR A 119 3.42 -0.14 21.01
CA TYR A 119 2.69 -1.19 21.72
C TYR A 119 3.49 -2.50 21.78
N PHE A 120 4.16 -2.91 20.70
CA PHE A 120 4.97 -4.13 20.68
C PHE A 120 6.17 -4.10 21.63
N ASP A 121 6.66 -2.91 21.99
CA ASP A 121 7.74 -2.72 22.96
C ASP A 121 7.23 -2.65 24.41
N SER A 122 5.91 -2.68 24.62
CA SER A 122 5.28 -2.54 25.94
C SER A 122 5.26 -3.85 26.74
N GLU A 123 5.28 -3.73 28.07
CA GLU A 123 5.15 -4.87 28.99
C GLU A 123 3.86 -5.70 28.77
N PRO A 124 2.66 -5.09 28.56
CA PRO A 124 1.44 -5.84 28.26
C PRO A 124 1.54 -6.74 27.02
N PHE A 125 2.24 -6.29 25.97
CA PHE A 125 2.43 -7.11 24.77
C PHE A 125 3.40 -8.28 25.04
N LEU A 126 4.46 -8.05 25.81
CA LEU A 126 5.41 -9.10 26.19
C LEU A 126 4.75 -10.18 27.06
N GLU A 127 3.90 -9.79 28.02
CA GLU A 127 3.09 -10.73 28.81
C GLU A 127 2.15 -11.56 27.92
N THR A 128 1.52 -10.91 26.95
CA THR A 128 0.68 -11.58 25.95
C THR A 128 1.47 -12.60 25.14
N CYS A 129 2.68 -12.24 24.69
CA CYS A 129 3.57 -13.15 23.99
C CYS A 129 3.92 -14.37 24.86
N GLN A 130 4.30 -14.14 26.13
CA GLN A 130 4.61 -15.22 27.06
C GLN A 130 3.43 -16.17 27.25
N LYS A 131 2.20 -15.64 27.37
CA LYS A 131 0.98 -16.43 27.47
C LYS A 131 0.77 -17.30 26.23
N ILE A 132 0.88 -16.73 25.02
CA ILE A 132 0.74 -17.45 23.75
C ILE A 132 1.78 -18.57 23.65
N ILE A 133 3.05 -18.26 23.95
CA ILE A 133 4.16 -19.20 23.89
C ILE A 133 3.93 -20.34 24.87
N ALA A 134 3.53 -20.04 26.11
CA ALA A 134 3.24 -21.06 27.12
C ALA A 134 2.10 -22.00 26.67
N LEU A 135 1.01 -21.44 26.13
CA LEU A 135 -0.11 -22.22 25.61
C LEU A 135 0.29 -23.11 24.43
N ARG A 136 1.09 -22.59 23.49
CA ARG A 136 1.53 -23.32 22.31
C ARG A 136 2.56 -24.40 22.65
N SER A 137 3.49 -24.09 23.56
CA SER A 137 4.54 -25.01 24.04
C SER A 137 3.99 -26.26 24.73
N ARG A 138 2.76 -26.22 25.26
CA ARG A 138 2.09 -27.41 25.82
C ARG A 138 1.82 -28.50 24.77
N ARG A 139 1.63 -28.10 23.51
CA ARG A 139 1.33 -29.01 22.39
C ARG A 139 2.49 -29.15 21.40
N ASP A 140 3.43 -28.20 21.41
CA ASP A 140 4.58 -28.16 20.52
C ASP A 140 5.90 -28.18 21.32
N PRO A 141 6.54 -29.36 21.52
CA PRO A 141 7.79 -29.47 22.26
C PRO A 141 8.98 -28.86 21.51
N LEU A 142 8.92 -28.76 20.18
CA LEU A 142 9.98 -28.13 19.39
C LEU A 142 9.99 -26.63 19.65
N LEU A 143 8.82 -25.99 19.62
CA LEU A 143 8.69 -24.58 19.99
C LEU A 143 9.18 -24.33 21.42
N ALA A 144 8.85 -25.19 22.37
CA ALA A 144 9.29 -25.07 23.76
C ALA A 144 10.83 -25.08 23.88
N LEU A 145 11.50 -25.98 23.15
CA LEU A 145 12.96 -26.06 23.11
C LEU A 145 13.58 -24.83 22.44
N VAL A 146 13.06 -24.41 21.28
CA VAL A 146 13.54 -23.24 20.55
C VAL A 146 13.40 -21.98 21.40
N HIS A 147 12.26 -21.79 22.06
CA HIS A 147 12.04 -20.64 22.93
C HIS A 147 12.99 -20.62 24.12
N ARG A 148 13.30 -21.78 24.71
CA ARG A 148 14.28 -21.87 25.81
C ARG A 148 15.69 -21.49 25.37
N LEU A 149 16.09 -21.87 24.16
CA LEU A 149 17.43 -21.57 23.61
C LEU A 149 17.52 -20.14 23.06
N TYR A 150 16.42 -19.65 22.47
CA TYR A 150 16.34 -18.39 21.74
C TYR A 150 15.05 -17.64 22.16
N PRO A 151 15.02 -17.05 23.36
CA PRO A 151 13.79 -16.46 23.91
C PRO A 151 13.23 -15.30 23.08
N GLY A 152 14.08 -14.60 22.32
CA GLY A 152 13.66 -13.50 21.43
C GLY A 152 12.98 -13.93 20.13
N PHE A 153 13.11 -15.19 19.70
CA PHE A 153 12.58 -15.63 18.40
C PHE A 153 11.05 -15.60 18.35
N ALA A 154 10.39 -16.17 19.37
CA ALA A 154 8.94 -16.31 19.35
C ALA A 154 8.19 -14.97 19.51
N PRO A 155 8.59 -14.04 20.41
CA PRO A 155 8.02 -12.69 20.45
C PRO A 155 8.12 -11.98 19.10
N GLU A 156 9.27 -12.04 18.43
CA GLU A 156 9.46 -11.40 17.11
C GLU A 156 8.55 -12.00 16.04
N ALA A 157 8.38 -13.33 16.05
CA ALA A 157 7.44 -14.01 15.17
C ALA A 157 5.98 -13.61 15.44
N ILE A 158 5.61 -13.37 16.72
CA ILE A 158 4.28 -12.87 17.09
C ILE A 158 4.10 -11.43 16.60
N ARG A 159 5.10 -10.54 16.76
CA ARG A 159 5.07 -9.17 16.21
C ARG A 159 4.84 -9.20 14.70
N SER A 160 5.64 -9.98 13.98
CA SER A 160 5.52 -10.12 12.52
C SER A 160 4.12 -10.61 12.10
N MET A 161 3.56 -11.58 12.82
CA MET A 161 2.21 -12.09 12.55
C MET A 161 1.11 -11.05 12.87
N ALA A 162 1.28 -10.26 13.93
CA ALA A 162 0.39 -9.14 14.24
C ALA A 162 0.44 -8.06 13.13
N THR A 163 1.62 -7.78 12.57
CA THR A 163 1.74 -6.89 11.39
C THR A 163 1.09 -7.48 10.15
N ILE A 164 1.20 -8.80 9.90
CA ILE A 164 0.46 -9.50 8.83
C ILE A 164 -1.04 -9.25 8.97
N TYR A 165 -1.57 -9.47 10.17
CA TYR A 165 -3.00 -9.32 10.41
C TYR A 165 -3.46 -7.87 10.26
N ALA A 166 -2.71 -6.91 10.82
CA ALA A 166 -3.00 -5.48 10.71
C ALA A 166 -2.97 -5.00 9.24
N LEU A 167 -2.00 -5.45 8.44
CA LEU A 167 -1.98 -5.15 7.00
C LEU A 167 -3.20 -5.75 6.29
N GLY A 168 -3.62 -6.95 6.67
CA GLY A 168 -4.84 -7.58 6.16
C GLY A 168 -6.10 -6.75 6.44
N LEU A 169 -6.23 -6.20 7.65
CA LEU A 169 -7.32 -5.29 8.01
C LEU A 169 -7.23 -3.96 7.25
N PHE A 170 -6.04 -3.39 7.10
CA PHE A 170 -5.84 -2.17 6.31
C PHE A 170 -6.32 -2.35 4.86
N TRP A 171 -5.92 -3.44 4.21
CA TRP A 171 -6.33 -3.72 2.84
C TRP A 171 -7.80 -4.10 2.67
N ARG A 172 -8.49 -4.54 3.72
CA ARG A 172 -9.95 -4.69 3.69
C ARG A 172 -10.62 -3.34 3.40
N VAL A 173 -10.26 -2.32 4.18
CA VAL A 173 -10.80 -0.96 4.02
C VAL A 173 -10.44 -0.40 2.64
N MET A 174 -9.18 -0.52 2.23
CA MET A 174 -8.74 0.01 0.93
C MET A 174 -9.39 -0.70 -0.25
N SER A 175 -9.57 -2.02 -0.17
CA SER A 175 -10.29 -2.80 -1.19
C SER A 175 -11.72 -2.28 -1.36
N ASP A 176 -12.47 -2.21 -0.27
CA ASP A 176 -13.88 -1.78 -0.31
C ASP A 176 -14.01 -0.34 -0.84
N LEU A 177 -13.08 0.53 -0.45
CA LEU A 177 -12.99 1.91 -0.92
C LEU A 177 -12.78 2.02 -2.44
N PHE A 178 -11.85 1.23 -2.99
CA PHE A 178 -11.53 1.23 -4.42
C PHE A 178 -12.65 0.60 -5.27
N LEU A 179 -13.26 -0.48 -4.78
CA LEU A 179 -14.41 -1.10 -5.46
C LEU A 179 -15.64 -0.18 -5.44
N ASP A 180 -15.86 0.58 -4.36
CA ASP A 180 -16.90 1.60 -4.29
C ASP A 180 -16.63 2.76 -5.27
N LEU A 181 -15.37 3.21 -5.39
CA LEU A 181 -14.96 4.23 -6.37
C LEU A 181 -15.34 3.82 -7.80
N SER A 182 -14.98 2.59 -8.20
CA SER A 182 -15.32 2.07 -9.53
C SER A 182 -16.83 1.98 -9.75
N ARG A 183 -17.59 1.53 -8.74
CA ARG A 183 -19.06 1.50 -8.81
C ARG A 183 -19.65 2.90 -8.99
N LYS A 184 -19.20 3.89 -8.23
CA LYS A 184 -19.66 5.28 -8.35
C LYS A 184 -19.30 5.92 -9.69
N TYR A 185 -18.10 5.64 -10.20
CA TYR A 185 -17.71 6.05 -11.56
C TYR A 185 -18.63 5.48 -12.63
N ARG A 186 -18.94 4.18 -12.58
CA ARG A 186 -19.89 3.53 -13.51
C ARG A 186 -21.31 4.11 -13.42
N ASN A 187 -21.69 4.64 -12.27
CA ASN A 187 -22.98 5.33 -12.07
C ASN A 187 -22.97 6.79 -12.55
N GLY A 188 -21.82 7.33 -12.94
CA GLY A 188 -21.65 8.74 -13.32
C GLY A 188 -21.53 9.71 -12.13
N GLU A 189 -21.25 9.20 -10.93
CA GLU A 189 -21.08 10.03 -9.72
C GLU A 189 -19.65 10.60 -9.59
N ILE A 190 -18.65 9.92 -10.17
CA ILE A 190 -17.26 10.39 -10.24
C ILE A 190 -17.00 10.85 -11.67
N VAL A 191 -16.78 12.14 -11.87
CA VAL A 191 -16.62 12.73 -13.22
C VAL A 191 -15.27 13.42 -13.42
N SER A 192 -14.48 13.55 -12.36
CA SER A 192 -13.15 14.17 -12.37
C SER A 192 -12.15 13.41 -11.49
N VAL A 193 -10.86 13.65 -11.72
CA VAL A 193 -9.78 13.15 -10.85
C VAL A 193 -9.95 13.72 -9.43
N ASN A 194 -10.46 14.95 -9.30
CA ASN A 194 -10.69 15.55 -7.99
C ASN A 194 -11.78 14.80 -7.20
N ASP A 195 -12.87 14.39 -7.87
CA ASP A 195 -13.91 13.56 -7.23
C ASP A 195 -13.34 12.24 -6.73
N ALA A 196 -12.44 11.61 -7.49
CA ALA A 196 -11.79 10.38 -7.08
C ALA A 196 -10.88 10.59 -5.85
N VAL A 197 -10.13 11.70 -5.81
CA VAL A 197 -9.32 12.08 -4.64
C VAL A 197 -10.19 12.34 -3.42
N HIS A 198 -11.30 13.07 -3.57
CA HIS A 198 -12.24 13.36 -2.48
C HIS A 198 -12.89 12.09 -1.96
N HIS A 199 -13.32 11.19 -2.84
CA HIS A 199 -13.86 9.89 -2.44
C HIS A 199 -12.84 9.08 -1.61
N ILE A 200 -11.57 9.05 -2.03
CA ILE A 200 -10.50 8.37 -1.28
C ILE A 200 -10.25 9.06 0.07
N ARG A 201 -10.15 10.40 0.11
CA ARG A 201 -9.99 11.20 1.33
C ARG A 201 -11.10 10.88 2.32
N ASP A 202 -12.34 10.98 1.88
CA ASP A 202 -13.52 10.83 2.73
C ASP A 202 -13.62 9.39 3.28
N GLY A 203 -13.25 8.39 2.46
CA GLY A 203 -13.14 7.01 2.90
C GLY A 203 -12.08 6.78 3.98
N LEU A 204 -10.89 7.37 3.82
CA LEU A 204 -9.81 7.30 4.81
C LEU A 204 -10.20 7.99 6.12
N VAL A 205 -10.86 9.15 6.04
CA VAL A 205 -11.34 9.90 7.20
C VAL A 205 -12.45 9.12 7.92
N ALA A 206 -13.37 8.51 7.18
CA ALA A 206 -14.45 7.71 7.76
C ALA A 206 -13.94 6.48 8.51
N ALA A 207 -12.92 5.81 7.99
CA ALA A 207 -12.29 4.66 8.63
C ALA A 207 -11.27 5.04 9.71
N ALA A 208 -10.96 6.34 9.91
CA ALA A 208 -9.77 6.74 10.64
C ALA A 208 -9.69 6.22 12.08
N GLY A 209 -10.84 6.19 12.75
CA GLY A 209 -11.00 5.73 14.13
C GLY A 209 -11.32 4.24 14.27
N ASP A 210 -11.35 3.47 13.18
CA ASP A 210 -11.69 2.05 13.24
C ASP A 210 -10.66 1.30 14.10
N PRO A 211 -11.10 0.49 15.07
CA PRO A 211 -10.19 -0.13 16.03
C PRO A 211 -9.40 -1.29 15.39
N MET A 212 -8.09 -1.28 15.60
CA MET A 212 -7.18 -2.32 15.12
C MET A 212 -7.01 -3.41 16.17
N THR A 213 -7.95 -4.36 16.19
CA THR A 213 -7.98 -5.45 17.18
C THR A 213 -7.68 -6.80 16.55
N TYR A 214 -7.01 -7.67 17.29
CA TYR A 214 -6.57 -8.98 16.81
C TYR A 214 -6.56 -9.99 17.94
N LYS A 215 -7.28 -11.10 17.72
CA LYS A 215 -7.40 -12.22 18.65
C LYS A 215 -6.98 -13.50 17.97
N VAL A 216 -6.30 -14.36 18.71
CA VAL A 216 -5.85 -15.67 18.23
C VAL A 216 -6.39 -16.78 19.10
N THR A 217 -6.72 -17.90 18.47
CA THR A 217 -7.10 -19.12 19.19
C THR A 217 -5.88 -20.01 19.33
N VAL A 218 -5.42 -20.19 20.57
CA VAL A 218 -4.30 -21.09 20.90
C VAL A 218 -4.84 -22.28 21.67
N GLY A 219 -5.08 -23.37 20.94
CA GLY A 219 -5.72 -24.55 21.51
C GLY A 219 -7.21 -24.33 21.73
N ASN A 220 -7.64 -24.24 22.98
CA ASN A 220 -9.04 -23.97 23.34
C ASN A 220 -9.21 -22.60 24.02
N GLU A 221 -8.15 -21.80 24.05
CA GLU A 221 -8.13 -20.48 24.67
C GLU A 221 -8.02 -19.40 23.60
N GLU A 222 -8.79 -18.33 23.75
CA GLU A 222 -8.65 -17.12 22.95
C GLU A 222 -7.75 -16.13 23.68
N VAL A 223 -6.78 -15.56 22.97
CA VAL A 223 -5.85 -14.56 23.51
C VAL A 223 -5.86 -13.35 22.59
N TRP A 224 -6.03 -12.16 23.17
CA TRP A 224 -5.86 -10.90 22.45
C TRP A 224 -4.38 -10.65 22.19
N VAL A 225 -4.00 -10.48 20.93
CA VAL A 225 -2.65 -10.04 20.53
C VAL A 225 -2.61 -8.52 20.42
N LEU A 226 -3.65 -7.94 19.82
CA LEU A 226 -3.92 -6.51 19.82
C LEU A 226 -5.26 -6.30 20.55
N PRO A 227 -5.24 -6.07 21.86
CA PRO A 227 -6.45 -5.89 22.67
C PRO A 227 -7.08 -4.51 22.40
N PRO A 228 -8.40 -4.35 22.54
CA PRO A 228 -9.07 -3.05 22.42
C PRO A 228 -8.47 -1.97 23.35
N GLU A 229 -7.98 -2.37 24.53
CA GLU A 229 -7.35 -1.49 25.51
C GLU A 229 -6.02 -0.89 25.04
N ALA A 230 -5.40 -1.43 23.98
CA ALA A 230 -4.23 -0.83 23.35
C ALA A 230 -4.56 0.47 22.61
N GLY A 231 -5.83 0.73 22.31
CA GLY A 231 -6.29 1.99 21.69
C GLY A 231 -5.79 2.21 20.26
N LEU A 232 -5.35 1.16 19.57
CA LEU A 232 -4.83 1.23 18.21
C LEU A 232 -5.96 1.47 17.20
N THR A 233 -5.72 2.38 16.26
CA THR A 233 -6.67 2.86 15.25
C THR A 233 -6.14 2.71 13.84
N PHE A 234 -7.03 2.59 12.87
CA PHE A 234 -6.71 2.35 11.47
C PHE A 234 -5.76 3.40 10.88
N LEU A 235 -6.05 4.69 11.05
CA LEU A 235 -5.31 5.74 10.34
C LEU A 235 -3.89 5.93 10.90
N VAL A 236 -3.81 6.23 12.20
CA VAL A 236 -2.54 6.64 12.84
C VAL A 236 -1.59 5.45 12.99
N ASP A 237 -2.12 4.28 13.36
CA ASP A 237 -1.29 3.15 13.75
C ASP A 237 -1.00 2.18 12.60
N VAL A 238 -1.70 2.29 11.47
CA VAL A 238 -1.51 1.36 10.33
C VAL A 238 -1.42 2.06 8.99
N ALA A 239 -2.39 2.91 8.62
CA ALA A 239 -2.43 3.50 7.29
C ALA A 239 -1.27 4.47 7.03
N VAL A 240 -0.97 5.37 7.96
CA VAL A 240 0.15 6.31 7.84
C VAL A 240 1.50 5.58 7.79
N PRO A 241 1.81 4.65 8.71
CA PRO A 241 3.01 3.81 8.62
C PRO A 241 3.09 3.00 7.32
N TYR A 242 1.97 2.49 6.81
CA TYR A 242 1.93 1.76 5.55
C TYR A 242 2.35 2.65 4.37
N VAL A 243 1.83 3.87 4.28
CA VAL A 243 2.21 4.82 3.22
C VAL A 243 3.70 5.12 3.30
N GLU A 244 4.24 5.36 4.49
CA GLU A 244 5.67 5.57 4.70
C GLU A 244 6.51 4.38 4.21
N ALA A 245 6.17 3.18 4.67
CA ALA A 245 6.94 1.97 4.41
C ALA A 245 6.83 1.48 2.97
N VAL A 246 5.66 1.57 2.33
CA VAL A 246 5.36 0.94 1.03
C VAL A 246 5.34 1.95 -0.12
N PHE A 247 4.83 3.17 0.09
CA PHE A 247 4.72 4.16 -1.00
C PHE A 247 5.97 5.00 -1.15
N PHE A 248 6.62 5.36 -0.03
CA PHE A 248 7.84 6.18 -0.04
C PHE A 248 9.09 5.30 0.02
N ARG A 249 9.29 4.56 1.11
CA ARG A 249 10.56 3.87 1.36
C ARG A 249 10.76 2.63 0.51
N GLY A 250 9.85 1.66 0.60
CA GLY A 250 9.98 0.36 -0.06
C GLY A 250 11.23 -0.41 0.37
N MET A 251 11.47 -1.57 -0.25
CA MET A 251 12.78 -2.23 -0.16
C MET A 251 13.56 -1.98 -1.45
N PRO A 252 14.90 -1.86 -1.40
CA PRO A 252 15.72 -1.73 -2.59
C PRO A 252 15.52 -2.95 -3.51
N PHE A 253 15.21 -2.73 -4.79
CA PHE A 253 14.94 -3.85 -5.69
C PHE A 253 16.26 -4.51 -6.11
N LEU A 254 16.35 -5.82 -5.87
CA LEU A 254 17.52 -6.62 -6.21
C LEU A 254 17.90 -6.53 -7.70
N GLY A 255 16.93 -6.26 -8.57
CA GLY A 255 17.13 -6.09 -10.01
C GLY A 255 17.59 -4.69 -10.45
N THR A 256 17.54 -3.66 -9.59
CA THR A 256 17.87 -2.28 -9.98
C THR A 256 19.05 -1.68 -9.23
N VAL A 257 19.38 -2.18 -8.04
CA VAL A 257 20.48 -1.66 -7.22
C VAL A 257 21.38 -2.75 -6.67
N SER A 258 22.64 -2.38 -6.44
CA SER A 258 23.65 -3.24 -5.85
C SER A 258 23.66 -3.13 -4.32
N TYR A 259 23.54 -4.28 -3.66
CA TYR A 259 23.72 -4.42 -2.20
C TYR A 259 25.20 -4.46 -1.77
N ASN A 260 26.14 -4.29 -2.71
CA ASN A 260 27.55 -4.18 -2.38
C ASN A 260 27.79 -2.90 -1.54
N ALA A 261 28.15 -3.08 -0.27
CA ALA A 261 28.43 -1.99 0.67
C ALA A 261 29.51 -1.01 0.17
N GLN A 262 30.43 -1.45 -0.69
CA GLN A 262 31.46 -0.58 -1.30
C GLN A 262 30.87 0.34 -2.37
N ALA A 263 29.83 -0.11 -3.08
CA ALA A 263 29.20 0.66 -4.16
C ALA A 263 28.30 1.79 -3.63
N ARG A 264 27.84 1.70 -2.36
CA ARG A 264 27.02 2.71 -1.67
C ARG A 264 25.81 3.18 -2.49
N GLN A 265 25.17 2.26 -3.23
CA GLN A 265 23.95 2.55 -4.01
C GLN A 265 22.68 2.56 -3.14
N ILE A 266 22.76 1.97 -1.94
CA ILE A 266 21.69 1.96 -0.96
C ILE A 266 22.15 2.83 0.21
N SER A 267 21.29 3.74 0.66
CA SER A 267 21.60 4.58 1.83
C SER A 267 21.82 3.71 3.07
N ALA A 268 22.69 4.16 3.96
CA ALA A 268 22.84 3.55 5.28
C ALA A 268 21.70 3.98 6.22
N ASP A 269 21.08 5.15 5.96
CA ASP A 269 19.91 5.62 6.67
C ASP A 269 18.65 5.08 5.98
N ILE A 270 17.84 4.35 6.75
CA ILE A 270 16.58 3.77 6.29
C ILE A 270 15.54 4.85 5.94
N GLY A 271 15.62 6.03 6.57
CA GLY A 271 14.74 7.17 6.29
C GLY A 271 14.92 7.74 4.88
N ASP A 272 16.10 7.54 4.28
CA ASP A 272 16.43 8.02 2.93
C ASP A 272 15.98 7.06 1.81
N PHE A 273 15.31 5.96 2.14
CA PHE A 273 14.91 4.96 1.16
C PHE A 273 13.87 5.54 0.21
N LYS A 274 14.07 5.28 -1.09
CA LYS A 274 13.28 5.85 -2.20
C LYS A 274 12.97 4.77 -3.23
N TYR A 275 12.42 3.66 -2.77
CA TYR A 275 12.10 2.47 -3.57
C TYR A 275 10.62 2.12 -3.53
N GLY A 276 9.79 2.92 -2.85
CA GLY A 276 8.35 2.71 -2.78
C GLY A 276 7.63 3.01 -4.10
N ALA A 277 6.33 2.75 -4.14
CA ALA A 277 5.50 2.86 -5.34
C ALA A 277 5.59 4.23 -6.06
N LEU A 278 5.78 5.33 -5.32
CA LEU A 278 5.89 6.67 -5.90
C LEU A 278 7.26 6.96 -6.52
N TYR A 279 8.30 6.22 -6.14
CA TYR A 279 9.68 6.40 -6.63
C TYR A 279 10.07 5.36 -7.68
N ALA A 280 9.43 4.18 -7.64
CA ALA A 280 9.75 3.06 -8.50
C ALA A 280 9.68 3.44 -10.00
N ASP A 281 10.72 3.09 -10.74
CA ASP A 281 10.70 3.13 -12.20
C ASP A 281 9.74 2.04 -12.73
N PRO A 282 8.72 2.39 -13.52
CA PRO A 282 7.78 1.41 -14.07
C PRO A 282 8.37 0.57 -15.23
N ILE A 283 9.40 1.06 -15.93
CA ILE A 283 9.98 0.40 -17.10
C ILE A 283 10.48 -1.02 -16.83
N PRO A 284 11.23 -1.31 -15.73
CA PRO A 284 11.70 -2.66 -15.43
C PRO A 284 10.61 -3.62 -14.93
N SER A 285 9.32 -3.24 -14.94
CA SER A 285 8.23 -4.14 -14.57
C SER A 285 8.31 -5.45 -15.35
N MET A 286 8.04 -6.57 -14.68
CA MET A 286 8.23 -7.94 -15.16
C MET A 286 9.70 -8.39 -15.33
N GLY A 287 10.66 -7.53 -15.01
CA GLY A 287 12.07 -7.90 -14.92
C GLY A 287 12.38 -8.79 -13.72
N ALA A 288 13.46 -9.58 -13.81
CA ALA A 288 13.93 -10.38 -12.69
C ALA A 288 14.40 -9.50 -11.52
N GLY A 289 13.98 -9.85 -10.30
CA GLY A 289 14.35 -9.09 -9.10
C GLY A 289 13.54 -7.81 -8.86
N ILE A 290 12.36 -7.67 -9.50
CA ILE A 290 11.44 -6.53 -9.36
C ILE A 290 10.14 -6.98 -8.68
N PRO A 291 10.02 -6.86 -7.33
CA PRO A 291 8.87 -7.39 -6.59
C PRO A 291 7.48 -6.87 -7.02
N PRO A 292 7.28 -5.58 -7.35
CA PRO A 292 5.98 -5.06 -7.79
C PRO A 292 5.37 -5.77 -9.01
N SER A 293 6.19 -6.45 -9.82
CA SER A 293 5.74 -7.24 -10.97
C SER A 293 4.68 -8.28 -10.61
N LEU A 294 4.75 -8.85 -9.40
CA LEU A 294 3.76 -9.80 -8.90
C LEU A 294 2.36 -9.17 -8.82
N CYS A 295 2.29 -7.94 -8.30
CA CYS A 295 1.05 -7.18 -8.23
C CYS A 295 0.56 -6.76 -9.63
N MET A 296 1.47 -6.32 -10.51
CA MET A 296 1.10 -5.97 -11.90
C MET A 296 0.50 -7.16 -12.64
N GLN A 297 1.06 -8.36 -12.45
CA GLN A 297 0.56 -9.61 -13.03
C GLN A 297 -0.83 -10.00 -12.49
N ASP A 298 -1.09 -9.75 -11.20
CA ASP A 298 -2.39 -10.03 -10.59
C ASP A 298 -3.47 -9.03 -11.00
N MET A 299 -3.12 -7.74 -11.15
CA MET A 299 -4.02 -6.75 -11.74
C MET A 299 -4.28 -7.06 -13.21
N TYR A 300 -3.26 -7.48 -13.98
CA TYR A 300 -3.46 -7.90 -15.36
C TYR A 300 -4.52 -9.00 -15.52
N ARG A 301 -4.55 -9.98 -14.61
CA ARG A 301 -5.57 -11.04 -14.57
C ARG A 301 -6.99 -10.51 -14.36
N ASN A 302 -7.12 -9.39 -13.65
CA ASN A 302 -8.38 -8.75 -13.28
C ASN A 302 -8.51 -7.38 -13.97
N LEU A 303 -7.98 -7.23 -15.19
CA LEU A 303 -7.95 -5.94 -15.89
C LEU A 303 -9.34 -5.62 -16.46
N PRO A 304 -9.95 -4.47 -16.11
CA PRO A 304 -11.22 -4.06 -16.70
C PRO A 304 -11.12 -3.88 -18.22
N GLU A 305 -12.21 -4.19 -18.92
CA GLU A 305 -12.29 -4.12 -20.39
C GLU A 305 -12.00 -2.70 -20.91
N GLU A 306 -12.57 -1.67 -20.28
CA GLU A 306 -12.34 -0.27 -20.65
C GLU A 306 -10.84 0.11 -20.61
N LEU A 307 -10.14 -0.29 -19.55
CA LEU A 307 -8.71 0.00 -19.40
C LEU A 307 -7.85 -0.81 -20.37
N ARG A 308 -8.22 -2.08 -20.61
CA ARG A 308 -7.58 -2.92 -21.62
C ARG A 308 -7.69 -2.30 -23.01
N ASP A 309 -8.86 -1.80 -23.37
CA ASP A 309 -9.11 -1.18 -24.68
C ASP A 309 -8.37 0.16 -24.81
N TRP A 310 -8.26 0.92 -23.71
CA TRP A 310 -7.41 2.10 -23.65
C TRP A 310 -5.92 1.72 -23.89
N TYR A 311 -5.39 0.70 -23.21
CA TYR A 311 -4.01 0.24 -23.41
C TYR A 311 -3.74 -0.29 -24.82
N MET A 312 -4.73 -0.91 -25.49
CA MET A 312 -4.59 -1.36 -26.88
C MET A 312 -4.28 -0.22 -27.85
N SER A 313 -4.77 0.98 -27.58
CA SER A 313 -4.59 2.17 -28.43
C SER A 313 -3.39 3.05 -28.02
N HIS A 314 -2.70 2.70 -26.94
CA HIS A 314 -1.59 3.46 -26.37
C HIS A 314 -0.32 2.60 -26.21
N GLY A 315 0.83 3.26 -26.00
CA GLY A 315 2.11 2.58 -25.78
C GLY A 315 2.45 1.58 -26.90
N ARG A 316 2.70 0.32 -26.54
CA ARG A 316 2.93 -0.79 -27.49
C ARG A 316 1.75 -1.78 -27.52
N GLY A 317 0.55 -1.31 -27.20
CA GLY A 317 -0.63 -2.15 -27.07
C GLY A 317 -0.46 -3.14 -25.92
N MET A 318 -0.87 -4.40 -26.11
CA MET A 318 -0.73 -5.40 -25.04
C MET A 318 0.70 -5.91 -24.80
N HIS A 319 1.67 -5.52 -25.64
CA HIS A 319 3.05 -6.00 -25.48
C HIS A 319 3.73 -5.42 -24.24
N ASP A 320 3.39 -4.19 -23.85
CA ASP A 320 3.90 -3.51 -22.66
C ASP A 320 2.82 -3.30 -21.59
N VAL A 321 1.74 -4.10 -21.62
CA VAL A 321 0.58 -3.93 -20.72
C VAL A 321 0.97 -3.85 -19.24
N HIS A 322 1.94 -4.65 -18.77
CA HIS A 322 2.36 -4.62 -17.37
C HIS A 322 3.06 -3.32 -16.98
N VAL A 323 3.79 -2.69 -17.92
CA VAL A 323 4.38 -1.37 -17.73
C VAL A 323 3.27 -0.31 -17.70
N GLN A 324 2.28 -0.42 -18.60
CA GLN A 324 1.15 0.51 -18.62
C GLN A 324 0.30 0.40 -17.34
N ILE A 325 0.04 -0.82 -16.85
CA ILE A 325 -0.60 -1.06 -15.54
C ILE A 325 0.22 -0.40 -14.43
N CYS A 326 1.54 -0.56 -14.43
CA CYS A 326 2.41 0.07 -13.41
C CYS A 326 2.32 1.59 -13.44
N ILE A 327 2.27 2.20 -14.63
CA ILE A 327 2.11 3.65 -14.80
C ILE A 327 0.74 4.10 -14.27
N SER A 328 -0.36 3.46 -14.68
CA SER A 328 -1.69 3.81 -14.17
C SER A 328 -1.80 3.59 -12.65
N PHE A 329 -1.21 2.51 -12.15
CA PHE A 329 -1.11 2.23 -10.72
C PHE A 329 -0.36 3.36 -10.01
N GLN A 330 0.78 3.80 -10.52
CA GLN A 330 1.54 4.91 -9.93
C GLN A 330 0.73 6.22 -9.94
N LYS A 331 0.01 6.54 -11.03
CA LYS A 331 -0.94 7.67 -11.07
C LYS A 331 -1.98 7.58 -9.96
N SER A 332 -2.58 6.39 -9.77
CA SER A 332 -3.55 6.16 -8.71
C SER A 332 -2.93 6.30 -7.31
N MET A 333 -1.67 5.88 -7.10
CA MET A 333 -0.98 6.04 -5.81
C MET A 333 -0.70 7.51 -5.49
N PHE A 334 -0.47 8.36 -6.49
CA PHE A 334 -0.44 9.82 -6.29
C PHE A 334 -1.81 10.37 -5.86
N CYS A 335 -2.91 9.89 -6.45
CA CYS A 335 -4.26 10.26 -6.00
C CYS A 335 -4.56 9.81 -4.57
N VAL A 336 -4.18 8.57 -4.21
CA VAL A 336 -4.32 8.05 -2.84
C VAL A 336 -3.50 8.87 -1.84
N THR A 337 -2.26 9.20 -2.20
CA THR A 337 -1.38 10.03 -1.37
C THR A 337 -1.93 11.45 -1.24
N ASN A 338 -2.48 12.01 -2.32
CA ASN A 338 -3.17 13.31 -2.26
C ASN A 338 -4.36 13.28 -1.31
N GLY A 339 -5.23 12.26 -1.41
CA GLY A 339 -6.37 12.09 -0.51
C GLY A 339 -5.95 11.96 0.96
N ALA A 340 -4.86 11.23 1.24
CA ALA A 340 -4.31 11.11 2.58
C ALA A 340 -3.75 12.44 3.11
N ILE A 341 -2.98 13.18 2.30
CA ILE A 341 -2.43 14.50 2.67
C ILE A 341 -3.58 15.47 2.97
N SER A 342 -4.58 15.56 2.09
CA SER A 342 -5.72 16.46 2.27
C SER A 342 -6.58 16.06 3.48
N GLY A 343 -6.76 14.77 3.74
CA GLY A 343 -7.53 14.27 4.90
C GLY A 343 -6.84 14.49 6.25
N THR A 344 -5.55 14.82 6.23
CA THR A 344 -4.72 15.03 7.44
C THR A 344 -4.18 16.45 7.54
N MET A 345 -4.72 17.39 6.76
CA MET A 345 -4.38 18.81 6.86
C MET A 345 -4.66 19.32 8.29
N PRO A 346 -3.73 20.10 8.89
CA PRO A 346 -3.91 20.61 10.25
C PRO A 346 -5.18 21.44 10.44
N HIS A 347 -5.57 22.20 9.42
CA HIS A 347 -6.73 23.07 9.42
C HIS A 347 -7.49 23.02 8.10
N PRO A 348 -8.78 23.41 8.07
CA PRO A 348 -9.55 23.54 6.83
C PRO A 348 -8.85 24.46 5.81
N LEU A 349 -8.90 24.09 4.53
CA LEU A 349 -8.26 24.86 3.45
C LEU A 349 -8.93 26.23 3.22
N ASP A 350 -10.19 26.39 3.62
CA ASP A 350 -10.97 27.62 3.53
C ASP A 350 -10.82 28.55 4.75
N THR A 351 -9.91 28.22 5.68
CA THR A 351 -9.64 29.07 6.85
C THR A 351 -9.15 30.46 6.46
N THR A 352 -9.66 31.48 7.16
CA THR A 352 -9.24 32.88 7.01
C THR A 352 -8.21 33.31 8.06
N ASP A 353 -7.87 32.42 9.00
CA ASP A 353 -6.90 32.69 10.06
C ASP A 353 -5.46 32.55 9.51
N ALA A 354 -4.64 33.59 9.69
CA ALA A 354 -3.30 33.65 9.12
C ALA A 354 -2.35 32.60 9.70
N ASP A 355 -2.47 32.27 10.99
CA ASP A 355 -1.62 31.27 11.63
C ASP A 355 -2.00 29.87 11.14
N GLN A 356 -3.29 29.60 10.96
CA GLN A 356 -3.78 28.34 10.39
C GLN A 356 -3.38 28.16 8.92
N GLN A 357 -3.46 29.21 8.11
CA GLN A 357 -2.96 29.18 6.72
C GLN A 357 -1.46 28.91 6.68
N GLN A 358 -0.68 29.52 7.57
CA GLN A 358 0.76 29.30 7.65
C GLN A 358 1.08 27.86 8.08
N ALA A 359 0.32 27.27 9.00
CA ALA A 359 0.46 25.87 9.40
C ALA A 359 0.15 24.90 8.25
N ASN A 360 -0.93 25.13 7.50
CA ASN A 360 -1.26 24.34 6.30
C ASN A 360 -0.17 24.48 5.23
N ARG A 361 0.39 25.69 5.04
CA ARG A 361 1.50 25.92 4.11
C ARG A 361 2.75 25.15 4.51
N ALA A 362 3.13 25.18 5.78
CA ALA A 362 4.28 24.41 6.29
C ALA A 362 4.08 22.90 6.10
N TYR A 363 2.85 22.41 6.34
CA TYR A 363 2.49 21.02 6.09
C TYR A 363 2.63 20.64 4.61
N ALA A 364 2.06 21.43 3.69
CA ALA A 364 2.16 21.23 2.25
C ALA A 364 3.61 21.31 1.75
N GLU A 365 4.42 22.23 2.30
CA GLU A 365 5.85 22.36 1.99
C GLU A 365 6.64 21.10 2.35
N SER A 366 6.37 20.51 3.53
CA SER A 366 7.03 19.29 3.98
C SER A 366 6.71 18.10 3.08
N TRP A 367 5.45 17.94 2.66
CA TRP A 367 5.05 16.89 1.73
C TRP A 367 5.59 17.10 0.34
N SER A 368 5.57 18.34 -0.14
CA SER A 368 6.07 18.67 -1.49
C SER A 368 7.56 18.38 -1.61
N GLU A 369 8.37 18.63 -0.58
CA GLU A 369 9.79 18.26 -0.56
C GLU A 369 9.99 16.75 -0.80
N ARG A 370 9.17 15.92 -0.18
CA ARG A 370 9.19 14.46 -0.38
C ARG A 370 8.78 14.09 -1.80
N LEU A 371 7.70 14.70 -2.32
CA LEU A 371 7.17 14.42 -3.66
C LEU A 371 8.12 14.83 -4.79
N MET A 372 9.04 15.78 -4.55
CA MET A 372 10.00 16.22 -5.57
C MET A 372 10.93 15.11 -6.07
N GLY A 373 11.20 14.11 -5.24
CA GLY A 373 12.02 12.94 -5.60
C GLY A 373 11.26 11.81 -6.30
N CYS A 374 9.94 11.86 -6.33
CA CYS A 374 9.09 10.82 -6.91
C CYS A 374 9.08 10.87 -8.45
N GLN A 375 8.49 9.85 -9.09
CA GLN A 375 8.26 9.79 -10.54
C GLN A 375 7.16 10.78 -10.97
N ARG A 376 7.45 12.08 -10.87
CA ARG A 376 6.52 13.18 -11.19
C ARG A 376 6.04 13.17 -12.65
N GLY A 377 6.67 12.40 -13.53
CA GLY A 377 6.16 12.16 -14.88
C GLY A 377 4.76 11.54 -14.89
N ALA A 378 4.38 10.83 -13.83
CA ALA A 378 3.03 10.31 -13.68
C ALA A 378 1.98 11.42 -13.44
N LEU A 379 2.37 12.62 -13.00
CA LEU A 379 1.46 13.73 -12.71
C LEU A 379 1.02 14.52 -13.95
N LEU A 380 1.71 14.30 -15.07
CA LEU A 380 1.49 14.97 -16.36
C LEU A 380 0.30 14.40 -17.10
#